data_AF-A0A4S3JGW2-F1
#
_entry.id   AF-A0A4S3JGW2-F1
#
_cell.length_a   1.000
_cell.length_b   1.000
_cell.length_c   1.000
_cell.angle_alpha   90.00
_cell.angle_beta   90.00
_cell.angle_gamma   90.00
#
_symmetry.space_group_name_H-M   'P 1'
#
loop_
_entity.id
_entity.type
_entity.pdbx_description
1 polymer ?
#
loop_
_entity_poly.entity_id
_entity_poly.type
_entity_poly.pdbx_seq_one_letter_code
_entity_poly.pdbx_strand_id
1 'polypeptide(L)'
;MGAHSAIWQGYVDSRYRTSPIENLPRTISPEELSGLISAYSSSDTARANGIVVGGEKFVVIRADDRSLYGKKGKEGIVIVRAKSCVMVTHHPDNVQTTNAATIVEKLVDYINAS
;
A
#
# COMPACT_ATOMS: atom_id res chain seq x y z
N MET A 1 22.15 15.91 2.33
CA MET A 1 21.12 15.19 3.11
C MET A 1 20.14 14.60 2.11
N GLY A 2 20.37 13.35 1.69
CA GLY A 2 19.53 12.67 0.71
C GLY A 2 18.23 12.21 1.36
N ALA A 3 17.09 12.48 0.74
CA ALA A 3 15.82 11.94 1.17
C ALA A 3 15.85 10.42 0.98
N HIS A 4 16.06 9.68 2.08
CA HIS A 4 15.86 8.23 2.08
C HIS A 4 14.35 7.99 2.08
N SER A 5 13.75 7.91 0.89
CA SER A 5 12.38 7.42 0.74
C SER A 5 12.37 5.93 1.11
N ALA A 6 11.91 5.61 2.32
CA ALA A 6 11.69 4.23 2.72
C ALA A 6 10.31 3.79 2.24
N ILE A 7 10.21 2.65 1.56
CA ILE A 7 8.91 2.00 1.34
C ILE A 7 8.65 1.17 2.60
N TRP A 8 7.63 1.55 3.37
CA TRP A 8 7.26 0.81 4.56
C TRP A 8 6.18 -0.20 4.18
N GLN A 9 6.56 -1.48 4.18
CA GLN A 9 5.63 -2.58 3.98
C GLN A 9 5.01 -2.94 5.32
N GLY A 10 3.75 -2.55 5.51
CA GLY A 10 2.97 -2.90 6.68
C GLY A 10 2.15 -4.16 6.44
N TYR A 11 2.22 -5.12 7.37
CA TYR A 11 1.26 -6.20 7.46
C TYR A 11 0.33 -5.93 8.65
N VAL A 12 -0.95 -5.68 8.38
CA VAL A 12 -1.96 -5.49 9.44
C VAL A 12 -2.71 -6.82 9.62
N ASP A 13 -2.21 -7.64 10.54
CA ASP A 13 -2.97 -8.71 11.17
C ASP A 13 -3.53 -8.21 12.51
N SER A 14 -4.58 -8.87 12.99
CA SER A 14 -5.28 -8.74 14.28
C SER A 14 -4.40 -8.61 15.54
N ARG A 15 -3.07 -8.73 15.41
CA ARG A 15 -2.09 -8.69 16.49
C ARG A 15 -1.17 -7.48 16.52
N TYR A 16 -1.32 -6.46 15.66
CA TYR A 16 -0.54 -5.19 15.73
C TYR A 16 0.97 -5.39 16.00
N ARG A 17 1.58 -6.45 15.45
CA ARG A 17 2.98 -6.79 15.71
C ARG A 17 3.73 -6.73 14.39
N THR A 18 4.65 -5.77 14.26
CA THR A 18 5.68 -5.80 13.23
C THR A 18 6.62 -6.96 13.55
N SER A 19 6.38 -8.13 12.94
CA SER A 19 7.30 -9.26 13.06
C SER A 19 8.62 -8.94 12.35
N PRO A 20 9.77 -9.43 12.87
CA PRO A 20 11.01 -9.40 12.13
C PRO A 20 10.81 -10.03 10.74
N ILE A 21 11.38 -9.38 9.74
CA ILE A 21 11.38 -9.61 8.29
C ILE A 21 11.84 -11.01 7.81
N GLU A 22 11.79 -12.05 8.63
CA GLU A 22 12.56 -13.28 8.35
C GLU A 22 11.85 -14.31 7.45
N ASN A 23 10.56 -14.18 7.08
CA ASN A 23 9.91 -15.22 6.27
C ASN A 23 8.69 -14.76 5.43
N LEU A 24 8.83 -13.72 4.59
CA LEU A 24 7.86 -13.48 3.51
C LEU A 24 8.59 -13.28 2.17
N PRO A 25 8.19 -13.96 1.08
CA PRO A 25 8.62 -13.61 -0.26
C PRO A 25 7.81 -12.40 -0.73
N ARG A 26 8.04 -11.21 -0.16
CA ARG A 26 7.37 -9.99 -0.64
C ARG A 26 8.29 -8.76 -0.63
N THR A 27 9.52 -8.91 -1.09
CA THR A 27 10.25 -7.75 -1.62
C THR A 27 9.49 -7.26 -2.84
N ILE A 28 8.99 -6.02 -2.80
CA ILE A 28 8.37 -5.37 -3.97
C ILE A 28 9.45 -5.26 -5.05
N SER A 29 9.19 -5.80 -6.23
CA SER A 29 10.17 -5.75 -7.31
C SER A 29 10.33 -4.31 -7.85
N PRO A 30 11.47 -3.96 -8.48
CA PRO A 30 11.62 -2.65 -9.13
C PRO A 30 10.53 -2.35 -10.17
N GLU A 31 10.06 -3.38 -10.87
CA GLU A 31 8.97 -3.29 -11.85
C GLU A 31 7.63 -2.98 -11.18
N GLU A 32 7.33 -3.66 -10.06
CA GLU A 32 6.13 -3.39 -9.26
C GLU A 32 6.15 -1.96 -8.70
N LEU A 33 7.33 -1.50 -8.25
CA LEU A 33 7.50 -0.13 -7.78
C LEU A 33 7.26 0.90 -8.91
N SER A 34 7.78 0.65 -10.11
CA SER A 34 7.51 1.49 -11.28
C SER A 34 6.01 1.51 -11.63
N GLY A 35 5.34 0.36 -11.53
CA GLY A 35 3.89 0.25 -11.69
C GLY A 35 3.12 1.07 -10.66
N LEU A 36 3.53 1.04 -9.39
CA LEU A 36 2.95 1.86 -8.32
C LEU A 36 3.14 3.36 -8.55
N ILE A 37 4.34 3.79 -8.95
CA ILE A 37 4.62 5.19 -9.29
C ILE A 37 3.73 5.65 -10.45
N SER A 38 3.58 4.81 -11.46
CA SER A 38 2.71 5.07 -12.62
C SER A 38 1.24 5.13 -12.22
N ALA A 39 0.79 4.30 -11.27
CA ALA A 39 -0.57 4.33 -10.75
C ALA A 39 -0.90 5.64 -10.02
N TYR A 40 0.09 6.33 -9.45
CA TYR A 40 -0.08 7.67 -8.89
C TYR A 40 -0.08 8.80 -9.93
N SER A 41 0.25 8.53 -11.19
CA SER A 41 0.28 9.55 -12.24
C SER A 41 -1.10 9.83 -12.84
N SER A 42 -1.96 8.80 -12.93
CA SER A 42 -3.33 8.94 -13.39
C SER A 42 -4.22 7.83 -12.86
N SER A 43 -5.42 8.20 -12.46
CA SER A 43 -6.44 7.26 -12.00
C SER A 43 -6.90 6.30 -13.11
N ASP A 44 -6.79 6.70 -14.38
CA ASP A 44 -7.08 5.85 -15.55
C ASP A 44 -6.00 4.79 -15.73
N THR A 45 -4.72 5.19 -15.63
CA THR A 45 -3.57 4.28 -15.68
C THR A 45 -3.63 3.25 -14.56
N ALA A 46 -3.96 3.69 -13.34
CA ALA A 46 -4.14 2.80 -12.20
C ALA A 46 -5.24 1.75 -12.46
N ARG A 47 -6.41 2.19 -12.95
CA ARG A 47 -7.53 1.28 -13.25
C ARG A 47 -7.24 0.33 -14.39
N ALA A 48 -6.56 0.78 -15.45
CA ALA A 48 -6.20 -0.06 -16.58
C ALA A 48 -5.17 -1.14 -16.21
N ASN A 49 -4.14 -0.77 -15.45
CA ASN A 49 -3.02 -1.66 -15.16
C ASN A 49 -3.25 -2.51 -13.90
N GLY A 50 -4.06 -2.04 -12.95
CA GLY A 50 -4.19 -2.63 -11.62
C GLY A 50 -3.04 -2.23 -10.69
N ILE A 51 -3.13 -2.67 -9.44
CA ILE A 51 -2.04 -2.55 -8.46
C ILE A 51 -1.38 -3.91 -8.34
N VAL A 52 -0.08 -4.01 -8.57
CA VAL A 52 0.67 -5.27 -8.42
C VAL A 52 1.66 -5.12 -7.28
N VAL A 53 1.55 -5.99 -6.27
CA VAL A 53 2.44 -5.99 -5.10
C VAL A 53 2.68 -7.43 -4.67
N GLY A 54 3.95 -7.84 -4.58
CA GLY A 54 4.32 -9.18 -4.12
C GLY A 54 3.81 -10.30 -5.03
N GLY A 55 3.81 -10.07 -6.34
CA GLY A 55 3.32 -11.00 -7.36
C GLY A 55 1.80 -11.06 -7.50
N GLU A 56 1.05 -10.29 -6.72
CA GLU A 56 -0.42 -10.32 -6.73
C GLU A 56 -1.00 -9.05 -7.33
N LYS A 57 -1.96 -9.23 -8.25
CA LYS A 57 -2.69 -8.14 -8.90
C LYS A 57 -4.01 -7.87 -8.17
N PHE A 58 -4.21 -6.61 -7.81
CA PHE A 58 -5.41 -6.07 -7.19
C PHE A 58 -6.14 -5.16 -8.17
N VAL A 59 -7.46 -5.30 -8.22
CA VAL A 59 -8.35 -4.42 -8.99
C VAL A 59 -8.49 -3.10 -8.25
N VAL A 60 -8.21 -2.00 -8.93
CA VAL A 60 -8.29 -0.66 -8.35
C VAL A 60 -9.75 -0.28 -8.09
N ILE A 61 -10.04 0.06 -6.85
CA ILE A 61 -11.34 0.60 -6.42
C ILE A 61 -11.27 2.10 -6.10
N ARG A 62 -10.07 2.62 -5.82
CA ARG A 62 -9.80 4.04 -5.62
C ARG A 62 -8.39 4.35 -6.10
N ALA A 63 -8.24 5.45 -6.82
CA ALA A 63 -6.94 5.97 -7.22
C ALA A 63 -7.01 7.48 -7.23
N ASP A 64 -6.35 8.07 -6.24
CA ASP A 64 -6.23 9.50 -6.05
C ASP A 64 -4.75 9.85 -5.95
N ASP A 65 -4.43 11.14 -5.92
CA ASP A 65 -3.05 11.58 -5.75
C ASP A 65 -2.42 11.01 -4.47
N ARG A 66 -3.14 10.99 -3.34
CA ARG A 66 -2.55 10.52 -2.09
C ARG A 66 -2.66 9.00 -1.89
N SER A 67 -3.73 8.39 -2.38
CA SER A 67 -4.16 7.07 -1.92
C SER A 67 -4.62 6.17 -3.07
N LEU A 68 -4.14 4.92 -3.06
CA LEU A 68 -4.52 3.87 -3.99
C LEU A 68 -5.12 2.70 -3.20
N TYR A 69 -6.35 2.31 -3.51
CA TYR A 69 -6.99 1.14 -2.90
C TYR A 69 -7.27 0.10 -3.97
N GLY A 70 -6.91 -1.15 -3.67
CA GLY A 70 -7.15 -2.29 -4.53
C GLY A 70 -7.84 -3.43 -3.79
N LYS A 71 -8.54 -4.28 -4.53
CA LYS A 71 -9.17 -5.50 -4.03
C LYS A 71 -8.79 -6.72 -4.84
N LYS A 72 -8.70 -7.87 -4.15
CA LYS A 72 -8.55 -9.20 -4.73
C LYS A 72 -9.53 -10.13 -4.00
N GLY A 73 -10.72 -10.31 -4.57
CA GLY A 73 -11.79 -11.04 -3.90
C GLY A 73 -12.20 -10.34 -2.58
N LYS A 74 -11.99 -11.03 -1.45
CA LYS A 74 -12.26 -10.49 -0.10
C LYS A 74 -11.05 -9.80 0.53
N GLU A 75 -9.86 -10.05 0.03
CA GLU A 75 -8.62 -9.39 0.44
C GLU A 75 -8.48 -8.05 -0.28
N GLY A 76 -7.59 -7.20 0.23
CA GLY A 76 -7.32 -5.92 -0.40
C GLY A 76 -6.02 -5.27 0.04
N ILE A 77 -5.71 -4.20 -0.67
CA ILE A 77 -4.49 -3.43 -0.50
C ILE A 77 -4.83 -1.95 -0.39
N VAL A 78 -4.16 -1.27 0.53
CA VAL A 78 -4.27 0.16 0.78
C VAL A 78 -2.86 0.73 0.70
N ILE A 79 -2.65 1.67 -0.21
CA ILE A 79 -1.36 2.32 -0.40
C ILE A 79 -1.53 3.82 -0.26
N VAL A 80 -0.80 4.43 0.66
CA VAL A 80 -0.93 5.87 0.98
C VAL A 80 0.45 6.52 0.96
N ARG A 81 0.57 7.66 0.26
CA ARG A 81 1.80 8.47 0.22
C ARG A 81 1.89 9.37 1.45
N ALA A 82 3.02 9.29 2.15
CA ALA A 82 3.44 10.23 3.19
C ALA A 82 4.58 11.14 2.67
N LYS A 83 4.99 12.13 3.45
CA LYS A 83 6.08 13.05 3.13
C LYS A 83 7.43 12.35 2.91
N SER A 84 7.70 11.31 3.70
CA SER A 84 9.00 10.62 3.75
C SER A 84 8.95 9.15 3.32
N CYS A 85 7.75 8.59 3.15
CA CYS A 85 7.57 7.18 2.84
C CYS A 85 6.29 6.91 2.04
N VAL A 86 6.21 5.71 1.48
CA VAL A 86 4.94 5.16 0.95
C VAL A 86 4.57 3.98 1.85
N MET A 87 3.37 4.03 2.41
CA MET A 87 2.82 2.95 3.21
C MET A 87 2.05 1.99 2.31
N VAL A 88 2.49 0.73 2.26
CA VAL A 88 1.80 -0.35 1.53
C VAL A 88 1.22 -1.31 2.56
N THR A 89 -0.10 -1.46 2.57
CA THR A 89 -0.82 -2.30 3.55
C THR A 89 -1.71 -3.31 2.87
N HIS A 90 -1.43 -4.59 3.08
CA HIS A 90 -2.35 -5.68 2.71
C HIS A 90 -3.25 -6.02 3.89
N HIS A 91 -4.53 -6.30 3.62
CA HIS A 91 -5.46 -6.80 4.61
C HIS A 91 -6.07 -8.15 4.18
N PRO A 92 -6.24 -9.09 5.13
CA PRO A 92 -6.88 -10.39 4.87
C PRO A 92 -8.41 -10.25 4.63
N ASP A 93 -9.05 -11.38 4.31
CA ASP A 93 -10.46 -11.49 3.95
C ASP A 93 -11.46 -11.18 5.06
N ASN A 94 -11.02 -11.22 6.32
CA ASN A 94 -11.80 -10.88 7.50
C ASN A 94 -11.74 -9.38 7.86
N VAL A 95 -10.98 -8.58 7.12
CA VAL A 95 -10.87 -7.12 7.31
C VAL A 95 -11.52 -6.40 6.14
N GLN A 96 -12.35 -5.40 6.45
CA GLN A 96 -12.89 -4.50 5.41
C GLN A 96 -11.85 -3.47 5.00
N THR A 97 -11.73 -3.22 3.69
CA THR A 97 -10.78 -2.24 3.12
C THR A 97 -10.94 -0.84 3.72
N THR A 98 -12.18 -0.41 4.02
CA THR A 98 -12.44 0.89 4.66
C THR A 98 -11.83 0.99 6.05
N ASN A 99 -11.84 -0.11 6.83
CA ASN A 99 -11.27 -0.14 8.17
C ASN A 99 -9.74 -0.09 8.09
N ALA A 100 -9.14 -0.87 7.18
CA ALA A 100 -7.71 -0.83 6.91
C ALA A 100 -7.27 0.58 6.46
N ALA A 101 -7.99 1.18 5.50
CA ALA A 101 -7.73 2.54 5.02
C ALA A 101 -7.76 3.56 6.16
N THR A 102 -8.75 3.50 7.04
CA THR A 102 -8.86 4.43 8.19
C THR A 102 -7.63 4.36 9.10
N ILE A 103 -7.09 3.17 9.36
CA ILE A 103 -5.92 3.00 10.22
C ILE A 103 -4.66 3.52 9.52
N VAL A 104 -4.47 3.17 8.24
CA VAL A 104 -3.29 3.55 7.46
C VAL A 104 -3.25 5.06 7.25
N GLU A 105 -4.37 5.70 6.91
CA GLU A 105 -4.45 7.15 6.72
C GLU A 105 -4.10 7.90 8.01
N LYS A 106 -4.62 7.46 9.16
CA LYS A 106 -4.26 8.04 10.48
C LYS A 106 -2.77 7.91 10.80
N LEU A 107 -2.17 6.77 10.47
CA LEU A 107 -0.74 6.56 10.67
C LEU A 107 0.09 7.45 9.75
N VAL A 108 -0.30 7.61 8.49
CA VAL A 108 0.34 8.56 7.57
C VAL A 108 0.19 10.00 8.05
N ASP A 109 -0.98 10.41 8.54
CA ASP A 109 -1.19 11.75 9.07
C ASP A 109 -0.28 12.02 10.27
N TYR A 110 -0.10 11.04 11.16
CA TYR A 110 0.83 11.14 12.29
C TYR A 110 2.29 11.29 11.82
N ILE A 111 2.73 10.49 10.84
CA ILE A 111 4.07 10.60 10.25
C ILE A 111 4.28 11.96 9.59
N ASN A 112 3.27 12.51 8.93
CA ASN A 112 3.34 13.81 8.26
C ASN A 112 3.32 15.00 9.23
N ALA A 113 2.79 14.81 10.43
CA ALA A 113 2.75 15.83 11.48
C ALA A 113 4.05 15.88 12.31
N SER A 114 4.89 14.84 12.21
CA SER A 114 6.24 14.80 12.79
C SER A 114 7.24 15.54 11.91
#